data_AF-A0A2P8DAX7-F1
#
_entry.id   AF-A0A2P8DAX7-F1
#
_cell.length_a   1.000
_cell.length_b   1.000
_cell.length_c   1.000
_cell.angle_alpha   90.00
_cell.angle_beta   90.00
_cell.angle_gamma   90.00
#
_symmetry.space_group_name_H-M   'P 1'
#
loop_
_entity.id
_entity.type
_entity.pdbx_description
1 polymer ?
#
loop_
_entity_poly.entity_id
_entity_poly.type
_entity_poly.pdbx_seq_one_letter_code
_entity_poly.pdbx_strand_id
1 'polypeptide(L)'
;METRIIYQYFGSEDSSDRDIVFFVPELPATIEARSQWCKSLAEAHRHNTHDHRRLNANLAVTAHGSLLQVYKGTTDELNNALYVTYALHQQDFEPQIRQRLPRNTDLKFIRCTRMLLSALTRTVFRATVKQALQRGIHQRIAALKTIDFGQVEATAKGYKPEDIRKLAAFQLGQTLALDTGIELYTKNRIALYYPQLSDYLQRKTPVQTHALNDMLVRFISRLEQRVPHMTTTEE
;
A
#
# COMPACT_ATOMS: atom_id res chain seq x y z
N MET A 1 31.12 1.50 19.38
CA MET A 1 30.18 0.40 19.07
C MET A 1 29.27 0.91 17.97
N GLU A 2 29.34 0.36 16.76
CA GLU A 2 28.31 0.61 15.76
C GLU A 2 27.00 0.02 16.27
N THR A 3 26.03 0.87 16.60
CA THR A 3 24.72 0.40 17.05
C THR A 3 24.06 -0.32 15.87
N ARG A 4 23.90 -1.64 16.00
CA ARG A 4 23.19 -2.45 15.00
C ARG A 4 21.75 -1.91 14.89
N ILE A 5 21.37 -1.46 13.70
CA ILE A 5 20.02 -0.95 13.43
C ILE A 5 19.02 -2.10 13.54
N ILE A 6 17.99 -1.91 14.36
CA ILE A 6 16.90 -2.86 14.54
C ILE A 6 15.99 -2.78 13.30
N TYR A 7 15.52 -3.92 12.81
CA TYR A 7 14.56 -3.99 11.72
C TYR A 7 13.52 -5.08 11.95
N GLN A 8 12.44 -5.02 11.16
CA GLN A 8 11.40 -6.03 11.16
C GLN A 8 10.87 -6.27 9.75
N TYR A 9 10.70 -7.54 9.41
CA TYR A 9 10.02 -7.97 8.19
C TYR A 9 8.52 -8.00 8.39
N PHE A 10 7.76 -7.70 7.34
CA PHE A 10 6.30 -7.65 7.41
C PHE A 10 5.65 -7.93 6.05
N GLY A 11 4.33 -7.99 6.03
CA GLY A 11 3.56 -8.19 4.80
C GLY A 11 3.34 -9.67 4.48
N SER A 12 3.17 -9.98 3.20
CA SER A 12 2.82 -11.35 2.77
C SER A 12 4.05 -12.25 2.71
N GLU A 13 3.95 -13.45 3.27
CA GLU A 13 4.99 -14.50 3.22
C GLU A 13 5.28 -15.00 1.79
N ASP A 14 4.29 -14.94 0.90
CA ASP A 14 4.34 -15.40 -0.49
C ASP A 14 4.74 -14.28 -1.49
N SER A 15 5.35 -13.20 -1.00
CA SER A 15 5.76 -12.08 -1.84
C SER A 15 7.13 -12.33 -2.48
N SER A 16 7.27 -11.95 -3.75
CA SER A 16 8.56 -11.98 -4.47
C SER A 16 9.55 -10.95 -3.91
N ASP A 17 9.01 -9.82 -3.45
CA ASP A 17 9.73 -8.76 -2.77
C ASP A 17 9.54 -8.90 -1.26
N ARG A 18 10.55 -8.53 -0.47
CA ARG A 18 10.46 -8.59 0.99
C ARG A 18 10.30 -7.17 1.56
N ASP A 19 9.20 -6.93 2.25
CA ASP A 19 8.97 -5.67 2.93
C ASP A 19 9.70 -5.64 4.27
N ILE A 20 10.45 -4.56 4.54
CA ILE A 20 11.27 -4.38 5.74
C ILE A 20 11.15 -2.96 6.26
N VAL A 21 11.03 -2.81 7.57
CA VAL A 21 11.12 -1.50 8.25
C VAL A 21 12.39 -1.47 9.08
N PHE A 22 13.18 -0.41 8.91
CA PHE A 22 14.29 -0.09 9.80
C PHE A 22 13.82 0.92 10.85
N PHE A 23 14.12 0.62 12.11
CA PHE A 23 13.78 1.49 13.23
C PHE A 23 14.94 2.42 13.52
N VAL A 24 14.68 3.72 13.35
CA VAL A 24 15.67 4.79 13.49
C VAL A 24 15.27 5.71 14.64
N PRO A 25 16.24 6.37 15.31
CA PRO A 25 15.93 7.27 16.42
C PRO A 25 15.09 8.48 15.96
N GLU A 26 15.36 8.98 14.75
CA GLU A 26 14.62 10.06 14.13
C GLU A 26 14.60 9.91 12.61
N LEU A 27 13.57 10.45 11.96
CA LEU A 27 13.55 10.53 10.49
C LEU A 27 14.34 11.76 10.03
N PRO A 28 15.14 11.65 8.95
CA PRO A 28 15.73 12.83 8.31
C PRO A 28 14.67 13.88 7.96
N ALA A 29 15.07 15.15 7.93
CA ALA A 29 14.14 16.25 7.66
C ALA A 29 13.50 16.16 6.26
N THR A 30 14.25 15.73 5.25
CA THR A 30 13.79 15.73 3.85
C THR A 30 13.40 14.34 3.33
N ILE A 31 12.47 14.31 2.37
CA ILE A 31 12.02 13.09 1.70
C ILE A 31 13.17 12.42 0.94
N GLU A 32 14.06 13.21 0.35
CA GLU A 32 15.23 12.77 -0.39
C GLU A 32 16.22 12.07 0.54
N ALA A 33 16.52 12.65 1.69
CA ALA A 33 17.42 12.04 2.68
C ALA A 33 16.83 10.74 3.24
N ARG A 34 15.53 10.72 3.53
CA ARG A 34 14.83 9.47 3.92
C ARG A 34 14.94 8.41 2.83
N SER A 35 14.73 8.77 1.56
CA SER A 35 14.83 7.86 0.41
C SER A 35 16.23 7.28 0.25
N GLN A 36 17.26 8.12 0.32
CA GLN A 36 18.66 7.72 0.21
C GLN A 36 19.05 6.78 1.35
N TRP A 37 18.74 7.15 2.59
CA TRP A 37 19.08 6.33 3.75
C TRP A 37 18.39 4.97 3.72
N CYS A 38 17.10 4.95 3.39
CA CYS A 38 16.31 3.73 3.20
C CYS A 38 16.96 2.77 2.17
N LYS A 39 17.52 3.31 1.07
CA LYS A 39 18.25 2.52 0.06
C LYS A 39 19.58 2.00 0.61
N SER A 40 20.36 2.85 1.27
CA SER A 40 21.66 2.46 1.85
C SER A 40 21.50 1.35 2.91
N LEU A 41 20.47 1.43 3.76
CA LEU A 41 20.18 0.38 4.73
C LEU A 41 19.76 -0.93 4.07
N ALA A 42 18.89 -0.86 3.05
CA ALA A 42 18.49 -2.04 2.29
C ALA A 42 19.67 -2.71 1.56
N GLU A 43 20.61 -1.92 1.04
CA GLU A 43 21.83 -2.42 0.41
C GLU A 43 22.76 -3.09 1.41
N ALA A 44 23.11 -2.41 2.51
CA ALA A 44 23.90 -2.98 3.59
C ALA A 44 23.28 -4.28 4.15
N HIS A 45 21.96 -4.30 4.32
CA HIS A 45 21.22 -5.47 4.79
C HIS A 45 21.32 -6.67 3.85
N ARG A 46 21.21 -6.45 2.52
CA ARG A 46 21.35 -7.51 1.52
C ARG A 46 22.76 -8.10 1.51
N HIS A 47 23.79 -7.25 1.65
CA HIS A 47 25.17 -7.72 1.73
C HIS A 47 25.39 -8.64 2.94
N ASN A 48 24.70 -8.39 4.05
CA ASN A 48 24.88 -9.16 5.28
C ASN A 48 24.05 -10.46 5.33
N THR A 49 22.87 -10.50 4.69
CA THR A 49 21.91 -11.60 4.87
C THR A 49 21.92 -12.65 3.76
N HIS A 50 22.68 -12.45 2.69
CA HIS A 50 22.69 -13.32 1.50
C HIS A 50 21.28 -13.53 0.88
N ASP A 51 20.28 -12.72 1.28
CA ASP A 51 18.94 -12.72 0.71
C ASP A 51 18.96 -11.89 -0.58
N HIS A 52 18.88 -12.59 -1.71
CA HIS A 52 18.89 -11.98 -3.04
C HIS A 52 17.56 -11.35 -3.45
N ARG A 53 16.50 -11.46 -2.63
CA ARG A 53 15.21 -10.83 -2.93
C ARG A 53 15.35 -9.31 -2.91
N ARG A 54 14.50 -8.66 -3.72
CA ARG A 54 14.37 -7.21 -3.67
C ARG A 54 13.76 -6.81 -2.33
N LEU A 55 14.43 -5.90 -1.62
CA LEU A 55 13.89 -5.32 -0.40
C LEU A 55 13.09 -4.06 -0.71
N ASN A 56 11.84 -4.02 -0.24
CA ASN A 56 11.06 -2.80 -0.18
C ASN A 56 11.18 -2.21 1.22
N ALA A 57 12.18 -1.36 1.40
CA ALA A 57 12.49 -0.79 2.70
C ALA A 57 11.61 0.42 3.05
N ASN A 58 11.43 0.62 4.35
CA ASN A 58 10.84 1.79 4.97
C ASN A 58 11.64 2.21 6.21
N LEU A 59 11.40 3.42 6.70
CA LEU A 59 11.97 3.93 7.96
C LEU A 59 10.83 4.24 8.91
N ALA A 60 11.02 3.94 10.19
CA ALA A 60 10.07 4.31 11.22
C ALA A 60 10.76 4.67 12.54
N VAL A 61 10.11 5.55 13.29
CA VAL A 61 10.46 5.88 14.68
C VAL A 61 9.42 5.23 15.58
N THR A 62 9.87 4.57 16.64
CA THR A 62 8.99 3.87 17.58
C THR A 62 9.14 4.40 18.99
N ALA A 63 8.04 4.44 19.73
CA ALA A 63 8.07 4.64 21.18
C ALA A 63 6.97 3.82 21.84
N HIS A 64 7.27 3.27 23.02
CA HIS A 64 6.31 2.54 23.85
C HIS A 64 5.55 1.43 23.11
N GLY A 65 6.22 0.72 22.20
CA GLY A 65 5.60 -0.39 21.47
C GLY A 65 4.65 0.04 20.33
N SER A 66 4.72 1.29 19.88
CA SER A 66 3.95 1.80 18.74
C SER A 66 4.81 2.68 17.82
N LEU A 67 4.39 2.83 16.57
CA LEU A 67 5.00 3.79 15.66
C LEU A 67 4.62 5.23 16.04
N LEU A 68 5.60 6.12 16.02
CA LEU A 68 5.42 7.57 16.11
C LEU A 68 5.41 8.23 14.73
N GLN A 69 6.39 7.86 13.89
CA GLN A 69 6.57 8.44 12.56
C GLN A 69 6.99 7.36 11.57
N VAL A 70 6.58 7.54 10.31
CA VAL A 70 6.92 6.65 9.20
C VAL A 70 7.36 7.45 7.99
N TYR A 71 8.28 6.91 7.21
CA TYR A 71 8.68 7.53 5.96
C TYR A 71 7.64 7.30 4.85
N LYS A 72 7.18 6.05 4.65
CA LYS A 72 6.16 5.68 3.66
C LYS A 72 4.92 5.11 4.33
N GLY A 73 3.74 5.44 3.78
CA GLY A 73 2.46 4.96 4.30
C GLY A 73 1.95 5.81 5.46
N THR A 74 0.99 5.27 6.22
CA THR A 74 0.47 5.92 7.43
C THR A 74 0.94 5.18 8.68
N THR A 75 1.12 5.92 9.77
CA THR A 75 1.60 5.37 11.03
C THR A 75 0.74 4.21 11.52
N ASP A 76 -0.58 4.37 11.48
CA ASP A 76 -1.55 3.36 11.91
C ASP A 76 -1.57 2.11 11.00
N GLU A 77 -1.44 2.27 9.67
CA GLU A 77 -1.40 1.14 8.73
C GLU A 77 -0.16 0.30 8.94
N LEU A 78 1.01 0.95 8.96
CA LEU A 78 2.29 0.26 9.08
C LEU A 78 2.44 -0.37 10.46
N ASN A 79 2.01 0.32 11.52
CA ASN A 79 2.03 -0.21 12.88
C ASN A 79 1.24 -1.52 12.95
N ASN A 80 0.00 -1.51 12.47
CA ASN A 80 -0.85 -2.70 12.59
C ASN A 80 -0.39 -3.80 11.63
N ALA A 81 0.14 -3.45 10.44
CA ALA A 81 0.76 -4.42 9.55
C ALA A 81 1.95 -5.12 10.20
N LEU A 82 2.86 -4.36 10.83
CA LEU A 82 4.00 -4.89 11.59
C LEU A 82 3.52 -5.81 12.70
N TYR A 83 2.53 -5.39 13.48
CA TYR A 83 1.97 -6.20 14.57
C TYR A 83 1.36 -7.52 14.08
N VAL A 84 0.48 -7.45 13.08
CA VAL A 84 -0.30 -8.62 12.62
C VAL A 84 0.52 -9.61 11.80
N THR A 85 1.51 -9.12 11.04
CA THR A 85 2.28 -9.97 10.12
C THR A 85 3.63 -10.41 10.66
N TYR A 86 4.01 -10.01 11.88
CA TYR A 86 5.32 -10.34 12.47
C TYR A 86 5.66 -11.83 12.41
N ALA A 87 4.71 -12.67 12.83
CA ALA A 87 4.87 -14.13 12.90
C ALA A 87 4.89 -14.83 11.52
N LEU A 88 4.61 -14.12 10.43
CA LEU A 88 4.67 -14.67 9.07
C LEU A 88 6.09 -14.70 8.50
N HIS A 89 7.06 -14.16 9.23
CA HIS A 89 8.45 -14.05 8.80
C HIS A 89 9.37 -14.55 9.90
N GLN A 90 10.53 -15.10 9.50
CA GLN A 90 11.64 -15.27 10.42
C GLN A 90 12.24 -13.89 10.73
N GLN A 91 12.35 -13.58 12.02
CA GLN A 91 12.77 -12.27 12.54
C GLN A 91 14.08 -12.42 13.31
N ASP A 92 14.94 -11.41 13.22
CA ASP A 92 16.22 -11.37 13.93
C ASP A 92 16.14 -10.60 15.26
N PHE A 93 15.03 -9.89 15.49
CA PHE A 93 14.79 -9.06 16.66
C PHE A 93 13.37 -9.27 17.17
N GLU A 94 13.20 -9.12 18.48
CA GLU A 94 11.89 -9.06 19.15
C GLU A 94 10.96 -8.00 18.52
N PRO A 95 9.64 -8.20 18.58
CA PRO A 95 8.69 -7.28 17.96
C PRO A 95 8.78 -5.90 18.60
N GLN A 96 9.02 -4.89 17.77
CA GLN A 96 9.06 -3.49 18.22
C GLN A 96 7.66 -2.92 18.41
N ILE A 97 6.65 -3.53 17.78
CA ILE A 97 5.25 -3.14 17.90
C ILE A 97 4.51 -4.12 18.80
N ARG A 98 3.89 -3.60 19.85
CA ARG A 98 3.22 -4.39 20.91
C ARG A 98 1.71 -4.19 20.96
N GLN A 99 1.20 -3.20 20.22
CA GLN A 99 -0.22 -2.90 20.18
C GLN A 99 -0.64 -2.39 18.81
N ARG A 100 -1.93 -2.52 18.51
CA ARG A 100 -2.55 -1.89 17.34
C ARG A 100 -2.93 -0.46 17.63
N LEU A 101 -2.83 0.39 16.62
CA LEU A 101 -3.35 1.75 16.61
C LEU A 101 -4.74 1.78 15.96
N PRO A 102 -5.63 2.70 16.40
CA PRO A 102 -6.89 2.95 15.70
C PRO A 102 -6.64 3.37 14.25
N ARG A 103 -7.47 2.88 13.33
CA ARG A 103 -7.31 3.15 11.90
C ARG A 103 -7.99 4.44 11.48
N ASN A 104 -7.28 5.23 10.68
CA ASN A 104 -7.85 6.37 9.97
C ASN A 104 -8.42 5.90 8.62
N THR A 105 -9.69 5.48 8.65
CA THR A 105 -10.37 4.96 7.46
C THR A 105 -10.51 6.04 6.36
N ASP A 106 -10.75 7.30 6.71
CA ASP A 106 -10.86 8.38 5.70
C ASP A 106 -9.55 8.60 4.96
N LEU A 107 -8.44 8.67 5.69
CA LEU A 107 -7.11 8.76 5.09
C LEU A 107 -6.82 7.53 4.21
N LYS A 108 -7.29 6.34 4.59
CA LYS A 108 -7.16 5.15 3.72
C LYS A 108 -7.92 5.31 2.41
N PHE A 109 -9.13 5.85 2.42
CA PHE A 109 -9.91 6.14 1.20
C PHE A 109 -9.22 7.16 0.29
N ILE A 110 -8.68 8.25 0.87
CA ILE A 110 -7.93 9.28 0.14
C ILE A 110 -6.68 8.68 -0.51
N ARG A 111 -5.91 7.90 0.25
CA ARG A 111 -4.70 7.23 -0.25
C ARG A 111 -5.02 6.18 -1.32
N CYS A 112 -6.05 5.37 -1.11
CA CYS A 112 -6.52 4.38 -2.10
C CYS A 112 -6.85 5.08 -3.43
N THR A 113 -7.64 6.16 -3.37
CA THR A 113 -7.97 7.00 -4.54
C THR A 113 -6.72 7.47 -5.27
N ARG A 114 -5.76 8.05 -4.54
CA ARG A 114 -4.51 8.54 -5.10
C ARG A 114 -3.67 7.41 -5.73
N MET A 115 -3.60 6.25 -5.10
CA MET A 115 -2.85 5.10 -5.60
C MET A 115 -3.45 4.51 -6.88
N LEU A 116 -4.78 4.37 -6.93
CA LEU A 116 -5.49 3.91 -8.13
C LEU A 116 -5.23 4.85 -9.31
N LEU A 117 -5.43 6.15 -9.12
CA LEU A 117 -5.16 7.15 -10.15
C LEU A 117 -3.68 7.15 -10.56
N SER A 118 -2.75 7.13 -9.61
CA SER A 118 -1.31 7.14 -9.92
C SER A 118 -0.88 5.98 -10.80
N ALA A 119 -1.43 4.77 -10.57
CA ALA A 119 -1.16 3.58 -11.38
C ALA A 119 -1.61 3.74 -12.84
N LEU A 120 -2.63 4.56 -13.08
CA LEU A 120 -3.25 4.75 -14.40
C LEU A 120 -2.63 5.90 -15.21
N THR A 121 -1.67 6.64 -14.65
CA THR A 121 -1.02 7.78 -15.32
C THR A 121 -0.23 7.41 -16.59
N ARG A 122 0.03 6.12 -16.81
CA ARG A 122 0.75 5.59 -17.99
C ARG A 122 -0.13 4.68 -18.86
N THR A 123 -1.44 4.88 -18.81
CA THR A 123 -2.45 4.12 -19.57
C THR A 123 -3.25 5.06 -20.50
N VAL A 124 -4.25 4.51 -21.19
CA VAL A 124 -5.22 5.28 -21.99
C VAL A 124 -5.92 6.39 -21.18
N PHE A 125 -6.04 6.24 -19.87
CA PHE A 125 -6.67 7.22 -18.97
C PHE A 125 -5.78 8.39 -18.57
N ARG A 126 -4.53 8.46 -19.07
CA ARG A 126 -3.51 9.40 -18.60
C ARG A 126 -3.96 10.85 -18.52
N ALA A 127 -4.66 11.36 -19.54
CA ALA A 127 -5.05 12.77 -19.61
C ALA A 127 -5.98 13.13 -18.45
N THR A 128 -7.10 12.41 -18.32
CA THR A 128 -8.09 12.58 -17.25
C THR A 128 -7.48 12.39 -15.87
N VAL A 129 -6.70 11.33 -15.70
CA VAL A 129 -6.10 10.96 -14.41
C VAL A 129 -5.07 11.96 -13.92
N LYS A 130 -4.17 12.45 -14.81
CA LYS A 130 -3.16 13.45 -14.43
C LYS A 130 -3.80 14.76 -14.01
N GLN A 131 -4.83 15.20 -14.72
CA GLN A 131 -5.57 16.40 -14.34
C GLN A 131 -6.22 16.23 -12.97
N ALA A 132 -6.85 15.09 -12.71
CA ALA A 132 -7.52 14.83 -11.43
C ALA A 132 -6.55 14.74 -10.23
N LEU A 133 -5.35 14.20 -10.42
CA LEU A 133 -4.32 14.11 -9.36
C LEU A 133 -3.82 15.48 -8.88
N GLN A 134 -3.99 16.54 -9.68
CA GLN A 134 -3.62 17.92 -9.34
C GLN A 134 -4.80 18.71 -8.72
N ARG A 135 -5.95 18.06 -8.55
CA ARG A 135 -7.20 18.67 -8.07
C ARG A 135 -7.69 17.96 -6.80
N GLY A 136 -8.82 18.41 -6.28
CA GLY A 136 -9.42 17.90 -5.06
C GLY A 136 -10.15 16.57 -5.21
N ILE A 137 -10.65 16.05 -4.09
CA ILE A 137 -11.30 14.72 -4.01
C ILE A 137 -12.46 14.55 -5.00
N HIS A 138 -13.27 15.58 -5.25
CA HIS A 138 -14.40 15.48 -6.18
C HIS A 138 -13.96 15.24 -7.63
N GLN A 139 -12.89 15.90 -8.08
CA GLN A 139 -12.33 15.66 -9.42
C GLN A 139 -11.68 14.27 -9.50
N ARG A 140 -11.08 13.78 -8.41
CA ARG A 140 -10.55 12.43 -8.32
C ARG A 140 -11.67 11.38 -8.43
N ILE A 141 -12.79 11.58 -7.73
CA ILE A 141 -13.99 10.74 -7.84
C ILE A 141 -14.52 10.74 -9.27
N ALA A 142 -14.67 11.91 -9.90
CA ALA A 142 -15.13 12.03 -11.27
C ALA A 142 -14.21 11.26 -12.24
N ALA A 143 -12.89 11.34 -12.07
CA ALA A 143 -11.95 10.56 -12.87
C ALA A 143 -12.08 9.04 -12.63
N LEU A 144 -12.24 8.59 -11.38
CA LEU A 144 -12.44 7.17 -11.07
C LEU A 144 -13.69 6.60 -11.77
N LYS A 145 -14.78 7.39 -11.88
CA LYS A 145 -16.01 6.97 -12.58
C LYS A 145 -15.82 6.71 -14.08
N THR A 146 -14.74 7.22 -14.68
CA THR A 146 -14.42 7.00 -16.10
C THR A 146 -13.55 5.77 -16.34
N ILE A 147 -13.04 5.12 -15.28
CA ILE A 147 -12.12 4.00 -15.41
C ILE A 147 -12.88 2.72 -15.70
N ASP A 148 -12.43 2.03 -16.75
CA ASP A 148 -12.75 0.62 -17.02
C ASP A 148 -11.45 -0.17 -17.09
N PHE A 149 -11.27 -1.13 -16.16
CA PHE A 149 -10.07 -1.98 -16.13
C PHE A 149 -9.93 -2.90 -17.35
N GLY A 150 -11.01 -3.12 -18.11
CA GLY A 150 -11.00 -3.82 -19.40
C GLY A 150 -10.20 -3.08 -20.48
N GLN A 151 -10.15 -1.75 -20.41
CA GLN A 151 -9.43 -0.89 -21.35
C GLN A 151 -7.98 -0.62 -20.94
N VAL A 152 -7.53 -1.20 -19.82
CA VAL A 152 -6.14 -1.06 -19.38
C VAL A 152 -5.25 -1.97 -20.21
N GLU A 153 -4.54 -1.35 -21.15
CA GLU A 153 -3.60 -1.99 -22.06
C GLU A 153 -2.14 -1.73 -21.66
N ALA A 154 -1.25 -2.60 -22.14
CA ALA A 154 0.18 -2.44 -21.93
C ALA A 154 0.71 -1.23 -22.72
N THR A 155 1.54 -0.41 -22.09
CA THR A 155 2.25 0.68 -22.78
C THR A 155 3.76 0.44 -22.75
N ALA A 156 4.48 0.83 -23.79
CA ALA A 156 5.92 0.59 -23.94
C ALA A 156 6.80 1.15 -22.80
N LYS A 157 6.27 2.07 -21.98
CA LYS A 157 6.96 2.69 -20.83
C LYS A 157 6.16 2.58 -19.52
N GLY A 158 5.16 1.70 -19.48
CA GLY A 158 4.19 1.57 -18.40
C GLY A 158 4.42 0.38 -17.49
N TYR A 159 3.61 0.32 -16.43
CA TYR A 159 3.42 -0.93 -15.69
C TYR A 159 2.70 -1.94 -16.59
N LYS A 160 2.97 -3.23 -16.36
CA LYS A 160 2.20 -4.26 -17.02
C LYS A 160 0.74 -4.21 -16.54
N PRO A 161 -0.26 -4.47 -17.39
CA PRO A 161 -1.67 -4.44 -17.00
C PRO A 161 -1.98 -5.29 -15.76
N GLU A 162 -1.35 -6.45 -15.64
CA GLU A 162 -1.47 -7.33 -14.48
C GLU A 162 -0.96 -6.70 -13.17
N ASP A 163 0.06 -5.84 -13.21
CA ASP A 163 0.54 -5.12 -12.04
C ASP A 163 -0.45 -4.03 -11.60
N ILE A 164 -1.07 -3.33 -12.57
CA ILE A 164 -2.10 -2.32 -12.31
C ILE A 164 -3.32 -2.99 -11.69
N ARG A 165 -3.80 -4.10 -12.27
CA ARG A 165 -4.95 -4.85 -11.76
C ARG A 165 -4.68 -5.45 -10.38
N LYS A 166 -3.48 -5.98 -10.14
CA LYS A 166 -3.06 -6.48 -8.82
C LYS A 166 -3.03 -5.35 -7.78
N LEU A 167 -2.49 -4.18 -8.13
CA LEU A 167 -2.51 -3.01 -7.25
C LEU A 167 -3.94 -2.59 -6.94
N ALA A 168 -4.80 -2.48 -7.95
CA ALA A 168 -6.19 -2.08 -7.78
C ALA A 168 -6.95 -3.08 -6.89
N ALA A 169 -6.83 -4.38 -7.15
CA ALA A 169 -7.46 -5.42 -6.35
C ALA A 169 -7.02 -5.35 -4.89
N PHE A 170 -5.73 -5.18 -4.63
CA PHE A 170 -5.20 -5.04 -3.28
C PHE A 170 -5.74 -3.78 -2.58
N GLN A 171 -5.68 -2.61 -3.23
CA GLN A 171 -6.13 -1.35 -2.64
C GLN A 171 -7.64 -1.32 -2.40
N LEU A 172 -8.44 -1.77 -3.36
CA LEU A 172 -9.90 -1.84 -3.24
C LEU A 172 -10.31 -2.84 -2.16
N GLY A 173 -9.76 -4.07 -2.18
CA GLY A 173 -10.07 -5.11 -1.21
C GLY A 173 -9.70 -4.70 0.21
N GLN A 174 -8.49 -4.15 0.40
CA GLN A 174 -8.05 -3.69 1.72
C GLN A 174 -8.91 -2.53 2.25
N THR A 175 -9.26 -1.56 1.39
CA THR A 175 -9.98 -0.36 1.82
C THR A 175 -11.46 -0.67 2.11
N LEU A 176 -12.11 -1.47 1.27
CA LEU A 176 -13.51 -1.86 1.47
C LEU A 176 -13.69 -2.78 2.69
N ALA A 177 -12.74 -3.67 2.97
CA ALA A 177 -12.75 -4.45 4.20
C ALA A 177 -12.58 -3.55 5.44
N LEU A 178 -11.66 -2.58 5.38
CA LEU A 178 -11.44 -1.63 6.48
C LEU A 178 -12.69 -0.81 6.78
N ASP A 179 -13.45 -0.42 5.76
CA ASP A 179 -14.71 0.31 5.91
C ASP A 179 -15.76 -0.47 6.73
N THR A 180 -15.63 -1.81 6.78
CA THR A 180 -16.45 -2.71 7.61
C THR A 180 -15.76 -3.13 8.92
N GLY A 181 -14.64 -2.48 9.28
CA GLY A 181 -13.88 -2.76 10.51
C GLY A 181 -12.87 -3.92 10.40
N ILE A 182 -12.62 -4.44 9.19
CA ILE A 182 -11.75 -5.60 8.98
C ILE A 182 -10.43 -5.19 8.33
N GLU A 183 -9.31 -5.46 9.01
CA GLU A 183 -7.99 -5.16 8.49
C GLU A 183 -7.34 -6.38 7.79
N LEU A 184 -7.01 -6.20 6.52
CA LEU A 184 -6.37 -7.22 5.67
C LEU A 184 -5.02 -6.70 5.15
N TYR A 185 -3.92 -7.37 5.48
CA TYR A 185 -2.56 -6.91 5.11
C TYR A 185 -1.86 -7.79 4.07
N THR A 186 -2.43 -8.94 3.73
CA THR A 186 -1.80 -9.89 2.80
C THR A 186 -2.72 -10.20 1.63
N LYS A 187 -2.11 -10.55 0.48
CA LYS A 187 -2.86 -10.96 -0.72
C LYS A 187 -3.78 -12.14 -0.40
N ASN A 188 -3.27 -13.13 0.33
CA ASN A 188 -4.03 -14.33 0.69
C ASN A 188 -5.25 -14.00 1.56
N ARG A 189 -5.11 -13.08 2.53
CA ARG A 189 -6.25 -12.65 3.35
C ARG A 189 -7.29 -11.87 2.55
N ILE A 190 -6.87 -11.04 1.58
CA ILE A 190 -7.81 -10.37 0.67
C ILE A 190 -8.49 -11.38 -0.25
N ALA A 191 -7.76 -12.33 -0.81
CA ALA A 191 -8.34 -13.37 -1.67
C ALA A 191 -9.32 -14.27 -0.90
N LEU A 192 -9.04 -14.58 0.37
CA LEU A 192 -9.97 -15.33 1.22
C LEU A 192 -11.26 -14.54 1.49
N TYR A 193 -11.13 -13.24 1.77
CA TYR A 193 -12.27 -12.38 2.10
C TYR A 193 -13.08 -11.94 0.87
N TYR A 194 -12.42 -11.75 -0.27
CA TYR A 194 -12.99 -11.44 -1.57
C TYR A 194 -12.47 -12.42 -2.64
N PRO A 195 -13.02 -13.64 -2.73
CA PRO A 195 -12.57 -14.67 -3.66
C PRO A 195 -12.52 -14.20 -5.12
N GLN A 196 -13.45 -13.33 -5.53
CA GLN A 196 -13.48 -12.73 -6.86
C GLN A 196 -12.26 -11.87 -7.20
N LEU A 197 -11.44 -11.49 -6.20
CA LEU A 197 -10.20 -10.74 -6.40
C LEU A 197 -8.95 -11.62 -6.57
N SER A 198 -9.06 -12.93 -6.30
CA SER A 198 -7.92 -13.85 -6.23
C SER A 198 -7.07 -13.84 -7.51
N ASP A 199 -7.72 -13.88 -8.67
CA ASP A 199 -7.02 -13.97 -9.96
C ASP A 199 -6.18 -12.72 -10.26
N TYR A 200 -6.67 -11.52 -9.89
CA TYR A 200 -5.90 -10.28 -10.04
C TYR A 200 -4.72 -10.25 -9.06
N LEU A 201 -4.92 -10.70 -7.82
CA LEU A 201 -3.88 -10.72 -6.79
C LEU A 201 -2.72 -11.67 -7.14
N GLN A 202 -3.04 -12.75 -7.86
CA GLN A 202 -2.09 -13.73 -8.38
C GLN A 202 -1.58 -13.40 -9.79
N ARG A 203 -2.02 -12.28 -10.39
CA ARG A 203 -1.67 -11.85 -11.74
C ARG A 203 -1.98 -12.90 -12.83
N LYS A 204 -3.05 -13.69 -12.68
CA LYS A 204 -3.44 -14.67 -13.70
C LYS A 204 -3.83 -13.97 -15.01
N THR A 205 -3.53 -14.62 -16.13
CA THR A 205 -3.84 -14.12 -17.48
C THR A 205 -4.33 -15.29 -18.35
N PRO A 206 -5.43 -15.14 -19.12
CA PRO A 206 -6.34 -13.99 -19.15
C PRO A 206 -7.16 -13.87 -17.85
N VAL A 207 -7.65 -12.67 -17.55
CA VAL A 207 -8.56 -12.43 -16.42
C VAL A 207 -9.67 -11.49 -16.85
N GLN A 208 -10.92 -11.83 -16.52
CA GLN A 208 -12.06 -10.96 -16.76
C GLN A 208 -12.02 -9.78 -15.79
N THR A 209 -12.38 -8.57 -16.22
CA THR A 209 -12.23 -7.34 -15.39
C THR A 209 -13.51 -6.93 -14.65
N HIS A 210 -14.62 -7.64 -14.87
CA HIS A 210 -15.93 -7.30 -14.29
C HIS A 210 -15.89 -7.18 -12.75
N ALA A 211 -15.34 -8.17 -12.06
CA ALA A 211 -15.27 -8.14 -10.60
C ALA A 211 -14.43 -6.96 -10.06
N LEU A 212 -13.37 -6.58 -10.77
CA LEU A 212 -12.54 -5.43 -10.40
C LEU A 212 -13.27 -4.09 -10.63
N ASN A 213 -14.00 -3.98 -11.74
CA ASN A 213 -14.86 -2.83 -12.03
C ASN A 213 -15.98 -2.70 -10.98
N ASP A 214 -16.62 -3.80 -10.58
CA ASP A 214 -17.65 -3.80 -9.54
C ASP A 214 -17.10 -3.33 -8.20
N MET A 215 -15.89 -3.77 -7.83
CA MET A 215 -15.21 -3.33 -6.62
C MET A 215 -14.89 -1.83 -6.67
N LEU A 216 -14.53 -1.30 -7.85
CA LEU A 216 -14.32 0.13 -8.03
C LEU A 216 -15.64 0.93 -7.86
N VAL A 217 -16.75 0.46 -8.43
CA VAL A 217 -18.07 1.10 -8.26
C VAL A 217 -18.46 1.13 -6.78
N ARG A 218 -18.29 0.02 -6.06
CA ARG A 218 -18.54 -0.05 -4.61
C ARG A 218 -17.66 0.94 -3.85
N PHE A 219 -16.36 0.97 -4.16
CA PHE A 219 -15.42 1.92 -3.56
C PHE A 219 -15.84 3.37 -3.78
N ILE A 220 -16.21 3.75 -5.01
CA ILE A 220 -16.67 5.10 -5.35
C ILE A 220 -17.93 5.45 -4.54
N SER A 221 -18.93 4.55 -4.50
CA SER A 221 -20.16 4.77 -3.75
C SER A 221 -19.90 5.00 -2.26
N ARG A 222 -19.02 4.21 -1.65
CA ARG A 222 -18.62 4.40 -0.24
C ARG A 222 -17.84 5.69 -0.04
N LEU A 223 -16.91 6.00 -0.94
CA LEU A 223 -16.15 7.25 -0.88
C LEU A 223 -17.09 8.47 -0.94
N GLU A 224 -18.07 8.49 -1.84
CA GLU A 224 -19.05 9.56 -1.96
C GLU A 224 -19.91 9.75 -0.71
N GLN A 225 -20.26 8.66 -0.02
CA GLN A 225 -20.97 8.71 1.27
C GLN A 225 -20.09 9.26 2.40
N ARG A 226 -18.78 9.00 2.36
CA ARG A 226 -17.84 9.42 3.41
C ARG A 226 -17.42 10.88 3.27
N VAL A 227 -17.18 11.37 2.05
CA VAL A 227 -16.63 12.71 1.78
C VAL A 227 -17.32 13.84 2.55
N PRO A 228 -18.66 13.92 2.66
CA PRO A 228 -19.34 14.97 3.42
C PRO A 228 -18.99 15.01 4.92
N HIS A 229 -18.45 13.93 5.47
CA HIS A 229 -18.14 13.77 6.89
C HIS A 229 -16.64 13.75 7.19
N MET A 230 -15.78 13.83 6.16
CA MET A 230 -14.33 13.80 6.34
C MET A 230 -13.81 15.15 6.87
N THR A 231 -12.93 15.10 7.87
CA THR A 231 -12.25 16.30 8.39
C THR A 231 -11.16 16.82 7.45
N THR A 232 -10.52 15.91 6.68
CA THR A 232 -9.58 16.23 5.60
C THR A 232 -9.95 15.45 4.36
N THR A 233 -9.76 16.05 3.18
CA THR A 233 -9.95 15.39 1.88
C THR A 233 -8.64 15.28 1.09
N GLU A 234 -7.53 15.66 1.73
CA GLU A 234 -6.17 15.62 1.20
C GLU A 234 -5.24 14.85 2.15
N GLU A 235 -4.15 14.32 1.59
CA GLU A 235 -3.10 13.55 2.30
C GLU A 235 -2.08 14.48 2.97
#